data_AF-A0AAE3G1S0-F1
#
_entry.id   AF-A0AAE3G1S0-F1
#
_cell.length_a   1.000
_cell.length_b   1.000
_cell.length_c   1.000
_cell.angle_alpha   90.00
_cell.angle_beta   90.00
_cell.angle_gamma   90.00
#
_symmetry.space_group_name_H-M   'P 1'
#
loop_
_entity.id
_entity.type
_entity.pdbx_description
1 polymer ?
#
loop_
_entity_poly.entity_id
_entity_poly.type
_entity_poly.pdbx_seq_one_letter_code
_entity_poly.pdbx_strand_id
1 'polypeptide(L)' 'MIGLDTNVLVRYLTQDDPEQSMQANQIIDEQLTPRNPGFIGFQPLWPGFGDLLSS' A
#
# COMPACT_ATOMS: atom_id res chain seq x y z
N MET A 1 1.12 -2.70 13.93
CA MET A 1 1.86 -2.12 12.79
C MET A 1 1.30 -2.75 11.52
N ILE A 2 0.74 -1.95 10.62
CA ILE A 2 0.03 -2.42 9.42
C ILE A 2 0.93 -2.16 8.20
N GLY A 3 1.28 -3.21 7.46
CA GLY A 3 1.94 -3.10 6.16
C GLY A 3 0.89 -2.96 5.07
N LEU A 4 1.00 -1.90 4.26
CA LEU A 4 0.13 -1.64 3.12
C LEU A 4 0.87 -1.99 1.84
N ASP A 5 0.22 -2.77 0.99
CA ASP A 5 0.67 -2.99 -0.37
C ASP A 5 0.20 -1.84 -1.27
N THR A 6 0.99 -1.54 -2.30
CA THR A 6 0.65 -0.50 -3.29
C THR A 6 -0.72 -0.76 -3.93
N ASN A 7 -1.14 -2.02 -4.11
CA ASN A 7 -2.43 -2.35 -4.68
C ASN A 7 -3.59 -1.86 -3.80
N VAL A 8 -3.48 -1.95 -2.47
CA VAL A 8 -4.52 -1.42 -1.56
C VAL A 8 -4.65 0.09 -1.75
N LEU A 9 -3.53 0.80 -1.87
CA LEU A 9 -3.54 2.24 -2.12
C LEU A 9 -4.14 2.58 -3.49
N VAL A 10 -3.81 1.81 -4.53
CA VAL A 10 -4.39 1.99 -5.86
C VAL A 10 -5.91 1.86 -5.78
N ARG A 11 -6.45 0.79 -5.18
CA ARG A 11 -7.91 0.59 -5.03
C ARG A 11 -8.60 1.72 -4.27
N TYR A 12 -7.93 2.27 -3.25
CA TYR A 12 -8.44 3.42 -2.50
C TYR A 12 -8.42 4.72 -3.31
N LEU A 13 -7.43 4.93 -4.17
CA LEU A 13 -7.34 6.15 -4.97
C LEU A 13 -8.23 6.11 -6.22
N THR A 14 -8.25 4.97 -6.92
CA THR A 14 -8.95 4.84 -8.20
C THR A 14 -10.42 4.49 -8.04
N GLN A 15 -10.80 3.86 -6.92
CA GLN A 15 -12.15 3.38 -6.65
C GLN A 15 -12.70 2.51 -7.82
N ASP A 16 -11.82 1.75 -8.48
CA ASP A 16 -12.11 1.09 -9.76
C ASP A 16 -12.83 -0.27 -9.62
N ASP A 17 -12.74 -0.89 -8.45
CA ASP A 17 -13.43 -2.13 -8.09
C ASP A 17 -14.26 -1.89 -6.81
N PRO A 18 -15.61 -1.88 -6.88
CA PRO A 18 -16.44 -1.52 -5.74
C PRO A 18 -16.24 -2.37 -4.49
N GLU A 19 -15.92 -3.65 -4.63
CA GLU A 19 -15.71 -4.55 -3.50
C GLU A 19 -14.34 -4.30 -2.87
N GLN A 20 -13.29 -4.26 -3.69
CA GLN A 20 -11.93 -4.02 -3.19
C GLN A 20 -11.76 -2.60 -2.66
N SER A 21 -12.39 -1.61 -3.27
CA SER A 21 -12.33 -0.23 -2.82
C SER A 21 -13.05 -0.03 -1.49
N MET A 22 -14.16 -0.73 -1.25
CA MET A 22 -14.81 -0.73 0.06
C MET A 22 -13.88 -1.26 1.15
N GLN A 23 -13.18 -2.36 0.88
CA GLN A 23 -12.20 -2.92 1.81
C GLN A 23 -11.01 -1.97 2.02
N ALA A 24 -10.53 -1.34 0.95
CA ALA A 24 -9.44 -0.36 1.03
C ALA A 24 -9.83 0.87 1.86
N ASN A 25 -11.07 1.35 1.71
CA ASN A 25 -11.61 2.46 2.51
C ASN A 25 -11.69 2.08 3.99
N GLN A 26 -12.18 0.89 4.33
CA GLN A 26 -12.21 0.41 5.72
C GLN A 26 -10.82 0.35 6.35
N ILE A 27 -9.82 -0.12 5.60
CA ILE A 27 -8.45 -0.19 6.09
C ILE A 27 -7.90 1.23 6.32
N ILE A 28 -7.98 2.10 5.31
CA ILE A 28 -7.32 3.40 5.33
C ILE A 28 -8.03 4.40 6.25
N ASP A 29 -9.35 4.46 6.21
CA ASP A 29 -10.12 5.47 6.94
C ASP A 29 -10.39 5.05 8.40
N GLU A 30 -10.58 3.76 8.67
CA GLU A 30 -11.00 3.29 10.00
C GLU A 30 -9.87 2.68 10.83
N GLN A 31 -8.86 2.04 10.21
CA GLN A 31 -7.82 1.31 10.94
C GLN A 31 -6.51 2.09 11.10
N LEU A 32 -6.24 3.05 10.21
CA LEU A 32 -5.04 3.87 10.28
C LEU A 32 -5.28 5.09 11.18
N THR A 33 -4.36 5.32 12.10
CA THR A 33 -4.37 6.51 12.95
C THR A 33 -2.94 7.01 13.14
N PRO A 34 -2.73 8.25 13.60
CA PRO A 34 -1.38 8.72 13.94
C PRO A 34 -0.65 7.84 14.97
N ARG A 35 -1.40 7.10 15.81
CA ARG A 35 -0.86 6.15 16.80
C ARG A 35 -0.68 4.73 16.25
N ASN A 36 -1.34 4.40 15.14
CA ASN A 36 -1.21 3.13 14.43
C ASN A 36 -1.07 3.41 12.92
N PRO A 37 0.10 3.90 12.48
CA PRO A 37 0.30 4.26 11.08
C PRO A 37 0.40 3.03 10.18
N GLY A 38 -0.01 3.22 8.93
CA GLY A 38 0.23 2.28 7.84
C GLY A 38 1.58 2.58 7.18
N PHE A 39 2.30 1.53 6.79
CA PHE A 39 3.60 1.65 6.11
C PHE A 39 3.53 0.99 4.75
N ILE A 40 3.98 1.71 3.72
CA ILE A 40 4.08 1.17 2.38
C ILE A 40 5.49 0.63 2.20
N GLY A 41 5.58 -0.67 1.94
CA GLY A 41 6.83 -1.31 1.55
C GLY A 41 7.18 -0.92 0.12
N PHE A 42 8.44 -0.58 -0.12
CA PHE A 42 8.93 -0.49 -1.49
C PHE A 42 9.27 -1.89 -1.98
N GLN A 43 8.41 -2.47 -2.83
CA GLN A 43 8.71 -3.72 -3.50
C GLN A 43 9.13 -3.44 -4.94
N PRO A 44 10.43 -3.50 -5.27
CA PRO A 44 10.89 -3.33 -6.63
C PRO A 44 10.39 -4.51 -7.49
N LEU A 45 9.70 -4.17 -8.57
CA LEU A 45 9.20 -5.15 -9.54
C LEU A 45 10.32 -5.66 -10.48
N TRP A 46 11.48 -5.00 -10.46
CA TRP A 46 12.63 -5.34 -11.28
C TRP A 46 13.67 -6.15 -10.48
N PRO A 47 14.08 -7.35 -10.94
CA PRO A 47 15.04 -8.20 -10.24
C PRO A 47 16.43 -7.56 -10.04
N GLY A 48 16.88 -6.72 -10.96
CA GLY A 48 18.19 -6.06 -10.89
C GLY A 48 18.21 -4.74 -10.12
N PHE A 49 17.17 -4.44 -9.32
CA PHE A 49 17.12 -3.18 -8.56
C PHE A 49 18.17 -3.14 -7.43
N GLY A 50 18.50 -4.28 -6.83
CA GLY A 50 19.52 -4.35 -5.77
C GLY A 50 20.93 -3.97 -6.24
N ASP A 51 21.25 -4.24 -7.51
CA ASP A 51 22.56 -3.96 -8.09
C ASP A 51 22.80 -2.44 -8.27
N LEU A 52 21.73 -1.66 -8.47
CA LEU A 52 21.76 -0.20 -8.64
C LEU A 52 22.08 0.56 -7.35
N LEU A 53 21.74 0.00 -6.18
CA LEU A 53 22.01 0.63 -4.87
C LEU A 53 23.38 0.24 -4.31
N SER A 54 24.06 -0.71 -4.96
CA SER A 54 25.36 -1.23 -4.56
C SER A 54 26.54 -0.52 -5.27
N SER A 55 26.25 0.52 -6.07
CA SER A 55 27.22 1.30 -6.86
C SER A 55 27.39 2.72 -6.36
#